data_AF-A0A535H3K4-F1
#
_entry.id   AF-A0A535H3K4-F1
#
_cell.length_a   1.000
_cell.length_b   1.000
_cell.length_c   1.000
_cell.angle_alpha   90.00
_cell.angle_beta   90.00
_cell.angle_gamma   90.00
#
_symmetry.space_group_name_H-M   'P 1'
#
loop_
_entity.id
_entity.type
_entity.pdbx_description
1 polymer ?
#
loop_
_entity_poly.entity_id
_entity_poly.type
_entity_poly.pdbx_seq_one_letter_code
_entity_poly.pdbx_strand_id
1 'polypeptide(L)' 'MTVATDAALAEAAALLRRARTGIAFTGAGVSVESGIPHFRGEGGLWTKFDPYKVAHIDTFRKDPAQYWTYSLNH' A
#
# COMPACT_ATOMS: atom_id res chain seq x y z
N MET A 1 -20.96 -6.65 14.77
CA MET A 1 -20.20 -5.83 13.79
C MET A 1 -20.25 -6.39 12.36
N THR A 2 -20.86 -7.56 12.12
CA THR A 2 -20.93 -8.22 10.80
C THR A 2 -22.05 -7.71 9.91
N VAL A 3 -23.25 -7.51 10.45
CA VAL A 3 -24.46 -7.13 9.67
C VAL A 3 -24.30 -5.83 8.88
N ALA A 4 -23.63 -4.82 9.44
CA ALA A 4 -23.39 -3.56 8.75
C ALA A 4 -22.40 -3.70 7.59
N THR A 5 -21.39 -4.57 7.74
CA THR A 5 -20.41 -4.88 6.69
C THR A 5 -21.06 -5.69 5.57
N ASP A 6 -21.90 -6.68 5.91
CA ASP A 6 -22.61 -7.51 4.94
C ASP A 6 -23.55 -6.68 4.06
N ALA A 7 -24.25 -5.71 4.66
CA ALA A 7 -25.09 -4.77 3.94
C ALA A 7 -24.28 -3.90 2.96
N ALA A 8 -23.13 -3.36 3.40
CA ALA A 8 -22.27 -2.54 2.55
C ALA A 8 -21.67 -3.34 1.38
N LEU A 9 -21.29 -4.61 1.60
CA LEU A 9 -20.81 -5.49 0.54
C LEU A 9 -21.90 -5.81 -0.49
N ALA A 10 -23.12 -6.08 -0.02
CA ALA A 10 -24.27 -6.32 -0.90
C ALA A 10 -24.60 -5.10 -1.76
N GLU A 11 -24.53 -3.91 -1.19
CA GLU A 11 -24.70 -2.64 -1.90
C GLU A 11 -23.60 -2.43 -2.94
N ALA A 12 -22.32 -2.58 -2.58
CA ALA A 12 -21.20 -2.46 -3.49
C ALA A 12 -21.34 -3.43 -4.68
N ALA A 13 -21.73 -4.69 -4.43
CA ALA A 13 -21.98 -5.67 -5.49
C ALA A 13 -23.13 -5.25 -6.43
N ALA A 14 -24.20 -4.64 -5.90
CA ALA A 14 -25.29 -4.11 -6.71
C ALA A 14 -24.86 -2.93 -7.59
N LEU A 15 -24.04 -2.02 -7.04
CA LEU A 15 -23.45 -0.91 -7.78
C LEU A 15 -22.54 -1.39 -8.92
N LEU A 16 -21.72 -2.41 -8.67
CA LEU A 16 -20.85 -2.99 -9.69
C LEU A 16 -21.64 -3.69 -10.81
N ARG A 17 -22.70 -4.44 -10.47
CA ARG A 17 -23.54 -5.13 -11.48
C ARG A 17 -24.21 -4.19 -12.47
N ARG A 18 -24.56 -2.97 -12.06
CA ARG A 18 -25.22 -1.97 -12.93
C ARG A 18 -24.23 -1.05 -13.65
N ALA A 19 -22.95 -1.06 -13.25
CA ALA A 19 -21.96 -0.18 -13.83
C ALA A 19 -21.61 -0.64 -15.25
N ARG A 20 -21.63 0.29 -16.21
CA ARG A 20 -21.10 0.03 -17.56
C ARG A 20 -19.57 -0.06 -17.58
N THR A 21 -18.91 0.57 -16.62
CA THR A 21 -17.45 0.59 -16.47
C THR A 21 -17.09 0.75 -15.00
N GLY A 22 -16.21 -0.11 -14.49
CA GLY A 22 -15.67 -0.04 -13.13
C GLY A 22 -14.19 0.33 -13.14
N ILE A 23 -13.77 1.16 -12.18
CA ILE A 23 -12.37 1.52 -11.96
C ILE A 23 -12.06 1.26 -10.49
N ALA A 24 -10.99 0.53 -10.21
CA ALA A 24 -10.48 0.33 -8.87
C ALA A 24 -9.23 1.18 -8.68
N PHE A 25 -9.24 2.03 -7.65
CA PHE A 25 -8.04 2.69 -7.16
C PHE A 25 -7.49 1.88 -6.00
N THR A 26 -6.29 1.33 -6.15
CA THR A 26 -5.67 0.46 -5.15
C THR A 26 -4.45 1.14 -4.52
N GLY A 27 -4.18 0.79 -3.27
CA GLY A 27 -2.96 1.14 -2.57
C GLY A 27 -2.27 -0.12 -2.04
N ALA A 28 -1.15 0.04 -1.33
CA ALA A 28 -0.35 -1.07 -0.81
C ALA A 28 -1.13 -2.07 0.07
N GLY A 29 -2.25 -1.64 0.68
CA GLY A 29 -3.11 -2.49 1.51
C GLY A 29 -3.59 -3.76 0.81
N VAL A 30 -3.86 -3.71 -0.50
CA VAL A 30 -4.31 -4.88 -1.27
C VAL A 30 -3.25 -5.98 -1.35
N SER A 31 -1.97 -5.64 -1.15
CA SER A 31 -0.84 -6.57 -1.28
C SER A 31 -0.33 -7.11 0.07
N VAL A 32 -0.87 -6.62 1.19
CA VAL A 32 -0.46 -7.06 2.54
C VAL A 32 -0.73 -8.55 2.73
N GLU A 33 -1.89 -9.03 2.28
CA GLU A 33 -2.25 -10.45 2.34
C GLU A 33 -1.40 -11.32 1.41
N SER A 34 -0.70 -10.72 0.43
CA SER A 34 0.28 -11.39 -0.42
C SER A 34 1.71 -11.37 0.16
N GLY A 35 1.88 -10.89 1.39
CA GLY A 35 3.18 -10.79 2.06
C GLY A 35 4.02 -9.57 1.65
N ILE A 36 3.49 -8.66 0.83
CA ILE A 36 4.20 -7.43 0.46
C ILE A 36 3.91 -6.37 1.54
N PRO A 37 4.95 -5.88 2.25
CA PRO A 37 4.74 -4.92 3.32
C PRO A 37 4.24 -3.57 2.78
N HIS A 38 3.35 -2.94 3.53
CA HIS A 38 2.90 -1.59 3.24
C HIS A 38 3.84 -0.54 3.84
N PHE A 39 3.78 0.69 3.33
CA PHE A 39 4.66 1.75 3.79
C PHE A 39 4.29 2.34 5.16
N ARG A 40 2.98 2.55 5.43
CA ARG A 40 2.45 3.29 6.58
C ARG A 40 1.46 2.47 7.40
N GLY A 41 1.45 2.66 8.72
CA GLY A 41 0.55 1.96 9.64
C GLY A 41 1.32 1.06 10.58
N GLU A 42 0.59 0.31 11.40
CA GLU A 42 1.18 -0.67 12.31
C GLU A 42 1.95 -1.73 11.52
N GLY A 43 3.23 -1.92 11.87
CA GLY A 43 4.12 -2.83 11.16
C GLY A 43 4.61 -2.35 9.78
N GLY A 44 4.24 -1.15 9.35
CA GLY A 44 4.64 -0.58 8.05
C GLY A 44 6.15 -0.25 7.97
N LEU A 45 6.70 -0.18 6.76
CA LEU A 45 8.13 0.03 6.52
C LEU A 45 8.69 1.30 7.19
N TRP A 46 7.91 2.38 7.28
CA TRP A 46 8.35 3.64 7.92
C TRP A 46 8.45 3.57 9.44
N THR A 47 8.00 2.48 10.07
CA THR A 47 8.29 2.20 11.48
C THR A 47 9.69 1.60 11.67
N LYS A 48 10.30 1.07 10.60
CA LYS A 48 11.61 0.40 10.61
C LYS A 48 12.71 1.24 9.97
N PHE A 49 12.37 2.03 8.96
CA PHE A 49 13.31 2.84 8.18
C PHE A 49 12.91 4.31 8.16
N ASP A 50 13.89 5.22 8.19
CA ASP A 50 13.66 6.64 8.00
C ASP A 50 13.35 6.94 6.51
N PRO A 51 12.12 7.36 6.16
CA PRO A 51 11.73 7.61 4.78
C PRO A 51 12.58 8.71 4.11
N TYR A 52 13.13 9.66 4.87
CA TYR A 52 14.00 10.70 4.29
C TYR A 52 15.34 10.14 3.80
N LYS A 53 15.82 9.05 4.41
CA LYS A 53 17.06 8.40 3.98
C LYS A 53 16.85 7.47 2.80
N VAL A 54 15.71 6.75 2.79
CA VAL A 54 15.52 5.65 1.85
C VAL A 54 14.58 5.96 0.68
N ALA A 55 13.80 7.04 0.75
CA ALA A 55 12.79 7.33 -0.28
C ALA A 55 12.72 8.83 -0.66
N HIS A 56 13.76 9.61 -0.37
CA HIS A 56 13.83 11.02 -0.73
C HIS A 56 14.76 11.25 -1.92
N ILE A 57 14.30 12.04 -2.90
CA ILE A 57 15.03 12.30 -4.15
C ILE A 57 16.40 12.93 -3.93
N ASP A 58 16.52 13.85 -2.96
CA ASP A 58 17.80 14.50 -2.70
C ASP A 58 18.82 13.55 -2.07
N THR A 59 18.36 12.59 -1.26
CA THR A 59 19.24 11.57 -0.69
C THR A 59 19.68 10.60 -1.78
N PHE A 60 18.74 10.16 -2.63
CA PHE A 60 19.05 9.32 -3.78
C PHE A 60 20.05 9.97 -4.74
N ARG A 61 19.92 11.27 -5.02
CA ARG A 61 20.85 12.01 -5.88
C ARG A 61 22.24 12.17 -5.28
N LYS A 62 22.35 12.23 -3.94
CA LYS A 62 23.64 12.33 -3.24
C LYS A 62 24.40 11.01 -3.24
N ASP A 63 23.70 9.92 -2.97
CA ASP A 63 24.28 8.57 -2.97
C ASP A 63 23.23 7.51 -3.39
N PRO A 64 23.18 7.16 -4.69
CA PRO A 64 22.25 6.14 -5.18
C PRO A 64 22.56 4.73 -4.65
N ALA A 65 23.81 4.44 -4.28
CA ALA A 65 24.21 3.10 -3.82
C ALA A 65 23.58 2.75 -2.46
N GLN A 66 23.41 3.77 -1.61
CA GLN A 66 22.70 3.63 -0.34
C GLN A 66 21.25 3.14 -0.54
N TYR A 67 20.52 3.70 -1.50
CA TYR A 67 19.14 3.27 -1.81
C TYR A 67 19.07 1.79 -2.21
N TRP A 68 19.96 1.35 -3.09
CA TRP A 68 19.99 -0.04 -3.55
C TRP A 68 20.40 -1.01 -2.43
N THR A 69 21.31 -0.58 -1.56
CA THR A 69 21.72 -1.35 -0.38
C THR A 69 20.52 -1.57 0.55
N TYR A 70 19.68 -0.56 0.76
CA TYR A 70 18.43 -0.76 1.51
C TYR A 70 17.49 -1.70 0.74
N SER A 71 17.19 -1.37 -0.51
CA SER A 71 16.20 -2.06 -1.36
C SER A 71 16.43 -3.58 -1.51
N LEU A 72 17.69 -4.02 -1.48
CA LEU A 72 18.06 -5.42 -1.70
C LEU A 72 18.24 -6.24 -0.41
N ASN A 73 18.34 -5.59 0.75
CA ASN A 73 18.71 -6.25 2.02
C ASN A 73 17.59 -6.27 3.08
N HIS A 74 16.35 -5.96 2.69
CA HIS A 74 15.17 -5.96 3.56
C HIS A 74 14.04 -6.81 2.96
#